data_AF-A0A822GFQ7-F1
#
_entry.id   AF-A0A822GFQ7-F1
#
_cell.length_a   1.000
_cell.length_b   1.000
_cell.length_c   1.000
_cell.angle_alpha   90.00
_cell.angle_beta   90.00
_cell.angle_gamma   90.00
#
_symmetry.space_group_name_H-M   'P 1'
#
loop_
_entity.id
_entity.type
_entity.pdbx_description
1 polymer ?
#
loop_
_entity_poly.entity_id
_entity_poly.type
_entity_poly.pdbx_seq_one_letter_code
_entity_poly.pdbx_strand_id
1 'polypeptide(L)'
;HSAYIPDWSCEYISSRDCLNDRCLEGALKNYSQRLIDNNYDYVQQQQALFFLVHFVGDVHQPLHAGFKGHFGRKNITGFFFNWANITELHKMWDIEIINIHLQRHFQSDINLYYQYLKSLMLNQSLLVNEIYNDY
;
A
#
# COMPACT_ATOMS: atom_id res chain seq x y z
N HIS A 1 1.10 9.70 -0.73
CA HIS A 1 1.26 8.59 -1.68
C HIS A 1 2.59 7.84 -1.55
N SER A 2 3.70 8.43 -1.05
CA SER A 2 4.92 7.66 -0.78
C SER A 2 5.74 8.23 0.38
N ALA A 3 6.63 7.42 0.94
CA ALA A 3 7.69 7.82 1.88
C ALA A 3 9.06 7.50 1.25
N TYR A 4 9.97 8.47 1.16
CA TYR A 4 11.23 8.31 0.43
C TYR A 4 12.38 8.00 1.37
N ILE A 5 12.95 6.81 1.23
CA ILE A 5 14.01 6.29 2.10
C ILE A 5 15.38 6.50 1.41
N PRO A 6 16.47 6.84 2.14
CA PRO A 6 17.81 6.90 1.57
C PRO A 6 18.23 5.56 0.97
N ASP A 7 18.91 5.61 -0.17
CA ASP A 7 19.38 4.43 -0.88
C ASP A 7 20.18 3.51 0.05
N TRP A 8 19.88 2.21 0.01
CA TRP A 8 20.53 1.15 0.79
C TRP A 8 20.34 1.17 2.31
N SER A 9 19.62 2.14 2.87
CA SER A 9 19.37 2.14 4.33
C SER A 9 18.41 1.04 4.77
N CYS A 10 17.49 0.60 3.89
CA CYS A 10 16.47 -0.42 4.14
C CYS A 10 15.64 -0.23 5.42
N GLU A 11 15.67 0.98 5.99
CA GLU A 11 15.06 1.33 7.25
C GLU A 11 14.34 2.66 7.08
N TYR A 12 13.07 2.68 7.49
CA TYR A 12 12.27 3.89 7.54
C TYR A 12 12.44 4.57 8.89
N ILE A 13 12.84 5.85 8.88
CA ILE A 13 12.98 6.68 10.07
C ILE A 13 12.10 7.91 9.90
N SER A 14 11.00 7.97 10.65
CA SER A 14 9.97 9.03 10.53
C SER A 14 10.56 10.45 10.55
N SER A 15 11.46 10.75 11.50
CA SER A 15 12.07 12.08 11.63
C SER A 15 12.94 12.50 10.42
N ARG A 16 13.47 11.53 9.67
CA ARG A 16 14.31 11.75 8.48
C ARG A 16 13.49 11.71 7.19
N ASP A 17 12.57 10.75 7.10
CA ASP A 17 11.91 10.35 5.85
C ASP A 17 10.52 10.99 5.68
N CYS A 18 9.93 11.51 6.76
CA CYS A 18 8.64 12.21 6.76
C CYS A 18 8.76 13.68 7.15
N LEU A 19 9.61 14.43 6.44
CA LEU A 19 9.81 15.84 6.73
C LEU A 19 8.49 16.64 6.57
N ASN A 20 8.13 17.38 7.62
CA ASN A 20 6.95 18.24 7.68
C ASN A 20 5.61 17.51 7.43
N ASP A 21 5.50 16.24 7.83
CA ASP A 21 4.31 15.40 7.60
C ASP A 21 3.94 15.23 6.11
N ARG A 22 4.87 15.55 5.18
CA ARG A 22 4.66 15.43 3.72
C ARG A 22 5.04 14.05 3.19
N CYS A 23 4.50 13.01 3.82
CA CYS A 23 4.71 11.62 3.43
C CYS A 23 3.44 10.77 3.68
N LEU A 24 3.51 9.45 3.51
CA LEU A 24 2.38 8.56 3.83
C LEU A 24 2.01 8.54 5.32
N GLU A 25 2.98 8.44 6.24
CA GLU A 25 2.73 8.48 7.68
C GLU A 25 2.01 9.77 8.10
N GLY A 26 2.52 10.93 7.66
CA GLY A 26 1.90 12.23 7.93
C GLY A 26 0.49 12.35 7.33
N ALA A 27 0.26 11.80 6.14
CA ALA A 27 -1.07 11.76 5.54
C ALA A 27 -2.03 10.87 6.34
N LEU A 28 -1.60 9.67 6.77
CA LEU A 28 -2.40 8.78 7.61
C LEU A 28 -2.79 9.46 8.93
N LYS A 29 -1.83 10.10 9.60
CA LYS A 29 -2.06 10.87 10.83
C LYS A 29 -3.06 12.02 10.60
N ASN A 30 -2.89 12.79 9.53
CA ASN A 30 -3.77 13.91 9.23
C ASN A 30 -5.20 13.43 8.95
N TYR A 31 -5.39 12.51 8.01
CA TYR A 31 -6.74 12.10 7.59
C TYR A 31 -7.45 11.23 8.62
N SER A 32 -6.74 10.49 9.48
CA SER A 32 -7.37 9.85 10.64
C SER A 32 -7.90 10.87 11.65
N GLN A 33 -7.16 11.94 11.94
CA GLN A 33 -7.61 13.01 12.83
C GLN A 33 -8.81 13.77 12.25
N ARG A 34 -8.75 14.15 10.97
CA ARG A 34 -9.84 14.88 10.30
C ARG A 34 -11.15 14.07 10.23
N LEU A 35 -11.06 12.74 10.19
CA LEU A 35 -12.23 11.87 10.16
C LEU A 35 -13.04 11.89 11.46
N ILE A 36 -12.38 12.08 12.61
CA ILE A 36 -13.02 12.01 13.94
C ILE A 36 -13.21 13.39 14.60
N ASP A 37 -12.63 14.44 14.02
CA ASP A 37 -12.73 15.79 14.55
C ASP A 37 -14.04 16.47 14.11
N ASN A 38 -14.84 16.87 15.09
CA ASN A 38 -16.14 17.52 14.92
C ASN A 38 -16.04 18.96 14.39
N ASN A 39 -14.85 19.53 14.29
CA ASN A 39 -14.62 20.83 13.65
C ASN A 39 -14.69 20.75 12.11
N TYR A 40 -14.60 19.55 11.53
CA TYR A 40 -14.79 19.33 10.10
C TYR A 40 -16.24 19.00 9.78
N ASP A 41 -16.73 19.53 8.67
CA ASP A 41 -18.07 19.19 8.20
C ASP A 41 -18.12 17.75 7.63
N TYR A 42 -19.34 17.27 7.41
CA TYR A 42 -19.58 15.92 6.88
C TYR A 42 -18.86 15.65 5.55
N VAL A 43 -18.77 16.63 4.66
CA VAL A 43 -18.12 16.46 3.35
C VAL A 43 -16.61 16.32 3.53
N GLN A 44 -16.02 17.11 4.42
CA GLN A 44 -14.60 17.04 4.75
C GLN A 44 -14.24 15.72 5.46
N GLN A 45 -15.09 15.24 6.37
CA GLN A 45 -14.92 13.94 7.01
C GLN A 45 -15.02 12.80 6.00
N GLN A 46 -15.97 12.86 5.07
CA GLN A 46 -16.10 11.87 3.99
C GLN A 46 -14.86 11.85 3.08
N GLN A 47 -14.34 13.03 2.71
CA GLN A 47 -13.08 13.13 1.96
C GLN A 47 -11.92 12.53 2.75
N ALA A 48 -11.87 12.78 4.07
CA ALA A 48 -10.84 12.22 4.92
C ALA A 48 -10.90 10.70 4.96
N LEU A 49 -12.09 10.09 4.98
CA LEU A 49 -12.25 8.65 4.87
C LEU A 49 -11.71 8.11 3.54
N PHE A 50 -12.05 8.75 2.41
CA PHE A 50 -11.54 8.31 1.10
C PHE A 50 -10.02 8.36 1.01
N PHE A 51 -9.42 9.46 1.46
CA PHE A 51 -7.96 9.58 1.51
C PHE A 51 -7.33 8.57 2.48
N LEU A 52 -7.93 8.35 3.64
CA LEU A 52 -7.44 7.39 4.62
C LEU A 52 -7.41 5.96 4.05
N VAL A 53 -8.51 5.50 3.44
CA VAL A 53 -8.57 4.19 2.79
C VAL A 53 -7.53 4.07 1.68
N HIS A 54 -7.40 5.10 0.84
CA HIS A 54 -6.37 5.16 -0.20
C HIS A 54 -4.96 5.01 0.38
N PHE A 55 -4.63 5.78 1.43
CA PHE A 55 -3.29 5.77 2.01
C PHE A 55 -2.97 4.51 2.81
N VAL A 56 -3.98 3.84 3.39
CA VAL A 56 -3.81 2.50 3.95
C VAL A 56 -3.45 1.50 2.86
N GLY A 57 -4.03 1.60 1.66
CA GLY A 57 -3.58 0.80 0.51
C GLY A 57 -2.14 1.14 0.12
N ASP A 58 -1.85 2.42 -0.09
CA ASP A 58 -0.53 2.89 -0.51
C ASP A 58 0.57 2.50 0.47
N VAL A 59 0.37 2.54 1.79
CA VAL A 59 1.42 2.22 2.77
C VAL A 59 1.82 0.75 2.77
N HIS A 60 0.93 -0.15 2.33
CA HIS A 60 1.22 -1.57 2.21
C HIS A 60 1.86 -1.96 0.87
N GLN A 61 1.87 -1.05 -0.12
CA GLN A 61 2.62 -1.26 -1.35
C GLN A 61 4.12 -1.11 -1.03
N PRO A 62 4.96 -2.16 -1.12
CA PRO A 62 6.34 -2.09 -0.63
C PRO A 62 7.19 -0.99 -1.28
N LEU A 63 6.98 -0.79 -2.58
CA LEU A 63 7.59 0.27 -3.37
C LEU A 63 6.90 1.62 -3.21
N HIS A 64 6.01 1.81 -2.24
CA HIS A 64 5.61 3.12 -1.71
C HIS A 64 6.49 3.57 -0.53
N ALA A 65 7.32 2.65 0.00
CA ALA A 65 8.36 2.86 1.01
C ALA A 65 9.75 2.31 0.59
N GLY A 66 10.13 2.41 -0.69
CA GLY A 66 11.51 2.23 -1.19
C GLY A 66 12.33 3.51 -1.40
N PHE A 67 13.43 3.36 -2.14
CA PHE A 67 14.50 4.37 -2.26
C PHE A 67 14.14 5.65 -3.03
N LYS A 68 14.85 6.75 -2.72
CA LYS A 68 14.67 8.09 -3.30
C LYS A 68 15.55 8.36 -4.53
N GLY A 69 16.76 7.78 -4.56
CA GLY A 69 17.83 8.15 -5.48
C GLY A 69 17.81 7.39 -6.80
N HIS A 70 19.00 7.01 -7.28
CA HIS A 70 19.18 6.37 -8.58
C HIS A 70 18.52 4.99 -8.65
N PHE A 71 18.39 4.32 -7.51
CA PHE A 71 17.66 3.06 -7.35
C PHE A 71 16.18 3.28 -6.98
N GLY A 72 15.66 4.49 -7.19
CA GLY A 72 14.27 4.82 -6.94
C GLY A 72 13.32 3.96 -7.77
N ARG A 73 12.14 3.66 -7.19
CA ARG A 73 11.24 2.59 -7.68
C ARG A 73 10.80 2.71 -9.14
N LYS A 74 10.77 3.93 -9.68
CA LYS A 74 10.39 4.22 -11.08
C LYS A 74 11.57 4.14 -12.07
N ASN A 75 12.81 4.20 -11.59
CA ASN A 75 14.00 4.23 -12.44
C ASN A 75 14.50 2.83 -12.80
N ILE A 76 13.95 1.80 -12.15
CA ILE A 76 14.26 0.39 -12.44
C ILE A 76 13.26 -0.11 -13.47
N THR A 77 13.76 -0.47 -14.65
CA THR A 77 12.96 -0.99 -15.75
C THR A 77 13.45 -2.37 -16.20
N GLY A 78 12.55 -3.19 -16.71
CA GLY A 78 12.91 -4.51 -17.21
C GLY A 78 11.75 -5.23 -17.89
N PHE A 79 12.02 -6.43 -18.39
CA PHE A 79 11.00 -7.32 -18.91
C PHE A 79 10.26 -8.02 -17.76
N PHE A 80 8.96 -8.22 -17.93
CA PHE A 80 8.13 -8.96 -17.00
C PHE A 80 7.55 -10.19 -17.67
N PHE A 81 7.92 -11.38 -17.20
CA PHE A 81 7.62 -12.65 -17.86
C PHE A 81 8.01 -12.61 -19.36
N ASN A 82 7.08 -12.98 -20.24
CA ASN A 82 7.27 -13.09 -21.68
C ASN A 82 6.74 -11.85 -22.41
N TRP A 83 6.59 -10.70 -21.72
CA TRP A 83 6.11 -9.49 -22.35
C TRP A 83 7.15 -8.90 -23.30
N ALA A 84 6.71 -8.44 -24.46
CA ALA A 84 7.58 -7.81 -25.46
C ALA A 84 8.02 -6.38 -25.06
N ASN A 85 7.26 -5.73 -24.18
CA ASN A 85 7.52 -4.36 -23.76
C ASN A 85 8.19 -4.33 -22.38
N ILE A 86 9.11 -3.37 -22.21
CA ILE A 86 9.73 -3.04 -20.93
C ILE A 86 8.68 -2.38 -20.01
N THR A 87 8.70 -2.72 -18.73
CA THR A 87 7.88 -2.10 -17.68
C THR A 87 8.75 -1.56 -16.54
N GLU A 88 8.18 -0.64 -15.76
CA GLU A 88 8.80 -0.11 -14.54
C GLU A 88 8.53 -1.07 -13.36
N LEU A 89 9.51 -1.24 -12.48
CA LEU A 89 9.36 -2.07 -11.29
C LEU A 89 8.21 -1.57 -10.40
N HIS A 90 8.06 -0.25 -10.23
CA HIS A 90 6.93 0.32 -9.46
C HIS A 90 5.57 -0.09 -10.04
N LYS A 91 5.38 0.05 -11.36
CA LYS A 91 4.15 -0.34 -12.05
C LYS A 91 3.87 -1.84 -11.91
N MET A 92 4.91 -2.66 -11.94
CA MET A 92 4.81 -4.11 -11.74
C MET A 92 4.19 -4.44 -10.39
N TRP A 93 4.61 -3.75 -9.33
CA TRP A 93 4.06 -3.92 -7.99
C TRP A 93 2.67 -3.28 -7.82
N ASP A 94 2.43 -2.11 -8.39
CA ASP A 94 1.12 -1.43 -8.28
C ASP A 94 0.00 -2.22 -8.94
N ILE A 95 0.28 -2.82 -10.10
CA ILE A 95 -0.78 -3.27 -11.01
C ILE A 95 -0.48 -4.66 -11.58
N GLU A 96 0.71 -4.88 -12.15
CA GLU A 96 0.88 -6.00 -13.08
C GLU A 96 0.91 -7.38 -12.39
N ILE A 97 1.51 -7.50 -11.21
CA ILE A 97 1.50 -8.76 -10.44
C ILE A 97 0.05 -9.14 -10.09
N ILE A 98 -0.75 -8.18 -9.63
CA ILE A 98 -2.15 -8.39 -9.25
C ILE A 98 -2.96 -8.80 -10.47
N ASN A 99 -2.82 -8.09 -11.58
CA ASN A 99 -3.53 -8.39 -12.83
C ASN A 99 -3.20 -9.79 -13.36
N ILE A 100 -1.92 -10.18 -13.34
CA ILE A 100 -1.52 -11.52 -13.78
C ILE A 100 -2.11 -12.60 -12.87
N HIS A 101 -2.08 -12.38 -11.55
CA HIS A 101 -2.64 -13.34 -10.60
C HIS A 101 -4.16 -13.49 -10.79
N LEU A 102 -4.87 -12.36 -10.91
CA LEU A 102 -6.30 -12.29 -11.19
C LEU A 102 -6.64 -13.01 -12.52
N GLN A 103 -5.88 -12.75 -13.59
CA GLN A 103 -6.10 -13.37 -14.89
C GLN A 103 -5.85 -14.89 -14.85
N ARG A 104 -4.73 -15.33 -14.27
CA ARG A 104 -4.29 -16.73 -14.31
C ARG A 104 -5.08 -17.64 -13.38
N HIS A 105 -5.48 -17.15 -12.21
CA HIS A 105 -6.07 -17.99 -11.16
C HIS A 105 -7.56 -17.74 -10.93
N PHE A 106 -8.10 -16.62 -11.42
CA PHE A 106 -9.49 -16.22 -11.16
C PHE A 106 -10.25 -15.85 -12.43
N GLN A 107 -9.72 -16.15 -13.62
CA GLN A 107 -10.39 -15.88 -14.91
C GLN A 107 -10.80 -14.41 -15.08
N SER A 108 -10.03 -13.48 -14.49
CA SER A 108 -10.35 -12.06 -14.45
C SER A 108 -11.62 -11.69 -13.65
N ASP A 109 -12.16 -12.61 -12.85
CA ASP A 109 -13.30 -12.37 -11.96
C ASP A 109 -12.84 -11.75 -10.64
N ILE A 110 -13.12 -10.45 -10.48
CA ILE A 110 -12.75 -9.70 -9.28
C ILE A 110 -13.51 -10.15 -8.02
N ASN A 111 -14.73 -10.69 -8.17
CA ASN A 111 -15.50 -11.18 -7.03
C ASN A 111 -14.88 -12.46 -6.48
N LEU A 112 -14.46 -13.39 -7.35
CA LEU A 112 -13.74 -14.59 -6.91
C LEU A 112 -12.43 -14.23 -6.20
N TYR A 113 -11.68 -13.27 -6.74
CA TYR A 113 -10.45 -12.81 -6.12
C TYR A 113 -10.69 -12.12 -4.77
N TYR A 114 -11.75 -11.30 -4.66
CA TYR A 114 -12.17 -10.72 -3.38
C TYR A 114 -12.53 -11.79 -2.34
N GLN A 115 -13.32 -12.81 -2.71
CA GLN A 115 -13.67 -13.90 -1.78
C GLN A 115 -12.44 -14.66 -1.31
N TYR A 116 -11.46 -14.87 -2.20
CA TYR A 116 -10.18 -15.46 -1.86
C TYR A 116 -9.38 -14.59 -0.86
N LEU A 117 -9.20 -13.30 -1.13
CA LEU A 117 -8.50 -12.41 -0.20
C LEU A 117 -9.21 -12.32 1.15
N LYS A 118 -10.55 -12.25 1.14
CA LYS A 118 -11.37 -12.24 2.35
C LYS A 118 -11.16 -13.52 3.17
N SER A 119 -11.11 -14.69 2.54
CA SER A 119 -10.90 -15.95 3.27
C SER A 119 -9.50 -16.03 3.88
N LEU A 120 -8.47 -15.53 3.19
CA LEU A 120 -7.12 -15.42 3.74
C LEU A 120 -7.09 -14.51 4.97
N MET A 121 -7.71 -13.34 4.91
CA MET A 121 -7.76 -12.39 6.04
C MET A 121 -8.48 -12.98 7.25
N LEU A 122 -9.62 -13.64 7.03
CA LEU A 122 -10.37 -14.27 8.12
C LEU A 122 -9.60 -15.44 8.74
N ASN A 123 -8.92 -16.26 7.95
CA ASN A 123 -8.11 -17.37 8.47
C ASN A 123 -6.87 -16.88 9.23
N GLN A 124 -6.25 -15.78 8.80
CA GLN A 124 -5.16 -15.16 9.56
C GLN A 124 -5.65 -14.65 10.92
N SER A 125 -6.87 -14.11 10.99
CA SER A 125 -7.43 -13.63 12.26
C SER A 125 -7.68 -14.75 13.28
N LEU A 126 -8.00 -15.97 12.83
CA LEU A 126 -8.16 -17.13 13.71
C LEU A 126 -6.83 -17.55 14.34
N LEU A 127 -5.75 -17.58 13.56
CA LEU A 127 -4.40 -17.89 14.06
C LEU A 127 -3.89 -16.84 15.06
N VAL A 128 -4.18 -15.56 14.82
CA VAL A 128 -3.82 -14.49 15.78
C VAL A 128 -4.61 -14.63 17.08
N ASN A 129 -5.90 -14.97 17.01
CA ASN A 129 -6.72 -15.17 18.20
C ASN A 129 -6.30 -16.41 19.01
N GLU A 130 -5.81 -17.48 18.38
CA GLU A 130 -5.24 -18.63 19.10
C GLU A 130 -3.96 -18.23 19.86
N ILE A 131 -3.06 -17.46 19.24
CA ILE A 131 -1.84 -16.97 19.90
C ILE A 131 -2.14 -16.04 21.08
N TYR A 132 -3.18 -15.21 20.99
CA TYR A 132 -3.55 -14.28 22.07
C TYR A 132 -4.35 -14.93 23.21
N ASN A 133 -4.94 -16.11 23.01
CA ASN A 133 -5.64 -16.86 24.07
C ASN A 133 -4.72 -17.80 24.86
N ASP A 134 -3.47 -17.97 24.43
CA ASP A 134 -2.41 -18.73 25.14
C ASP A 134 -1.56 -17.85 26.09
N TYR A 135 -1.95 -16.58 26.30
CA TYR A 135 -1.39 -15.66 27.31
C TYR A 135 -2.48 -15.17 28.26
#